data_AF-A0A0D2MJG4-F1
#
_entry.id   AF-A0A0D2MJG4-F1
#
_cell.length_a   1.000
_cell.length_b   1.000
_cell.length_c   1.000
_cell.angle_alpha   90.00
_cell.angle_beta   90.00
_cell.angle_gamma   90.00
#
_symmetry.space_group_name_H-M   'P 1'
#
loop_
_entity.id
_entity.type
_entity.pdbx_description
1 polymer ?
#
loop_
_entity_poly.entity_id
_entity_poly.type
_entity_poly.pdbx_seq_one_letter_code
_entity_poly.pdbx_strand_id
1 'polypeptide(L)'
;MAGRVKDGEEECMICRDDVPACVSFQPCSHSVCFGCVENMRAKNIFKSTRAPAATFLGPLEKQQQQQQQQQQQQQQQADPSVLAFLEKANKAASTAAQARAIMERKAAAAARAAVSDGRAAYSGGRSQGTTSTSAYQSAVSSQDDRWNCQGCGGTNYIWREFCSRCRRPNPSPPPALGFNKKV
;
A
#
# COMPACT_ATOMS: atom_id res chain seq x y z
N MET A 1 -27.12 5.14 -4.91
CA MET A 1 -26.26 6.24 -5.40
C MET A 1 -26.54 7.46 -4.55
N ALA A 2 -25.69 7.76 -3.56
CA ALA A 2 -25.87 8.95 -2.73
C ALA A 2 -25.28 10.17 -3.47
N GLY A 3 -26.14 11.03 -4.00
CA GLY A 3 -25.72 12.33 -4.53
C GLY A 3 -25.44 13.30 -3.37
N ARG A 4 -24.35 14.05 -3.45
CA ARG A 4 -24.13 15.21 -2.57
C ARG A 4 -24.81 16.42 -3.19
N VAL A 5 -25.59 17.13 -2.39
CA VAL A 5 -26.13 18.45 -2.73
C VAL A 5 -25.05 19.48 -2.41
N LYS A 6 -24.76 20.36 -3.36
CA LYS A 6 -23.87 21.51 -3.15
C LYS A 6 -24.67 22.79 -3.25
N ASP A 7 -24.41 23.71 -2.34
CA ASP A 7 -24.88 25.09 -2.44
C ASP A 7 -23.88 25.83 -3.35
N GLY A 8 -24.30 26.17 -4.56
CA GLY A 8 -23.41 26.82 -5.53
C GLY A 8 -24.14 27.28 -6.79
N GLU A 9 -23.66 28.37 -7.36
CA GLU A 9 -24.03 29.02 -8.63
C GLU A 9 -23.73 28.16 -9.88
N GLU A 10 -23.73 26.83 -9.77
CA GLU A 10 -23.41 25.94 -10.88
C GLU A 10 -24.58 25.87 -11.87
N GLU A 11 -24.34 26.30 -13.11
CA GLU A 11 -25.29 26.23 -14.23
C GLU A 11 -25.71 24.77 -14.49
N CYS A 12 -27.01 24.53 -14.61
CA CYS A 12 -27.52 23.20 -14.93
C CYS A 12 -27.13 22.79 -16.35
N MET A 13 -26.38 21.69 -16.53
CA MET A 13 -25.96 21.26 -17.88
C MET A 13 -27.10 20.91 -18.84
N ILE A 14 -28.31 20.64 -18.34
CA ILE A 14 -29.46 20.26 -19.16
C ILE A 14 -30.26 21.47 -19.62
N CYS A 15 -30.63 22.37 -18.71
CA CYS A 15 -31.47 23.53 -19.02
C CYS A 15 -30.70 24.84 -19.19
N ARG A 16 -29.42 24.90 -18.77
CA ARG A 16 -28.57 26.10 -18.81
C ARG A 16 -29.06 27.28 -17.97
N ASP A 17 -29.89 26.99 -16.97
CA ASP A 17 -30.34 27.98 -16.01
C ASP A 17 -29.45 27.95 -14.77
N ASP A 18 -29.18 29.14 -14.22
CA ASP A 18 -28.60 29.32 -12.91
C ASP A 18 -29.59 28.85 -11.85
N VAL A 19 -29.22 27.80 -11.11
CA VAL A 19 -30.08 27.23 -10.09
C VAL A 19 -29.41 27.26 -8.72
N PRO A 20 -30.15 27.57 -7.65
CA PRO A 20 -29.57 27.70 -6.31
C PRO A 20 -29.13 26.36 -5.72
N ALA A 21 -29.52 25.22 -6.30
CA ALA A 21 -29.12 23.90 -5.84
C ALA A 21 -29.05 22.88 -7.00
N CYS A 22 -27.92 22.18 -7.08
CA CYS A 22 -27.62 21.14 -8.07
C CYS A 22 -27.29 19.80 -7.40
N VAL A 23 -27.57 18.70 -8.10
CA VAL A 23 -27.14 17.35 -7.71
C VAL A 23 -26.00 16.92 -8.62
N SER A 24 -24.86 16.54 -8.04
CA SER A 24 -23.73 15.98 -8.79
C SER A 24 -23.81 14.45 -8.88
N PHE A 25 -23.68 13.89 -10.07
CA PHE A 25 -23.59 12.45 -10.28
C PHE A 25 -22.16 11.93 -10.10
N GLN A 26 -21.99 10.77 -9.45
CA GLN A 26 -20.70 10.09 -9.33
C GLN A 26 -20.68 8.84 -10.21
N PRO A 27 -19.57 8.54 -10.91
CA PRO A 27 -18.23 9.14 -10.78
C PRO A 27 -17.98 10.39 -11.66
N CYS A 28 -18.93 10.77 -12.53
CA CYS A 28 -18.66 11.72 -13.62
C CYS A 28 -18.80 13.21 -13.28
N SER A 29 -19.06 13.57 -12.02
CA SER A 29 -19.14 14.95 -11.48
C SER A 29 -20.02 15.94 -12.25
N HIS A 30 -20.96 15.49 -13.08
CA HIS A 30 -21.89 16.38 -13.77
C HIS A 30 -22.98 16.88 -12.82
N SER A 31 -23.24 18.19 -12.84
CA SER A 31 -24.24 18.88 -12.03
C SER A 31 -25.53 19.14 -12.81
N VAL A 32 -26.67 18.77 -12.22
CA VAL A 32 -28.00 18.92 -12.82
C VAL A 32 -28.98 19.48 -11.78
N CYS A 33 -29.83 20.42 -12.18
CA CYS A 33 -30.85 21.00 -11.30
C CYS A 33 -31.94 19.99 -10.91
N PHE A 34 -32.57 20.21 -9.75
CA PHE A 34 -33.64 19.34 -9.25
C PHE A 34 -34.81 19.21 -10.23
N GLY A 35 -35.24 20.28 -10.89
CA GLY A 35 -36.31 20.23 -11.88
C GLY A 35 -35.99 19.31 -13.07
N CYS A 36 -34.76 19.34 -13.56
CA CYS A 36 -34.32 18.42 -14.60
C CYS A 36 -34.20 16.98 -14.08
N VAL A 37 -33.75 16.77 -12.84
CA VAL A 37 -33.70 15.43 -12.21
C VAL A 37 -35.11 14.84 -12.05
N GLU A 38 -36.08 15.63 -11.60
CA GLU A 38 -37.47 15.20 -11.47
C GLU A 38 -38.10 14.93 -12.84
N ASN A 39 -37.83 15.77 -13.84
CA ASN A 39 -38.27 15.53 -15.22
C ASN A 39 -37.68 14.24 -15.79
N MET A 40 -36.39 13.95 -15.54
CA MET A 40 -35.75 12.69 -15.93
C MET A 40 -36.35 11.47 -15.21
N ARG A 41 -36.71 11.61 -13.92
CA ARG A 41 -37.42 10.56 -13.16
C ARG A 41 -38.83 10.34 -13.68
N ALA A 42 -39.59 11.40 -13.93
CA ALA A 42 -40.95 11.35 -14.45
C ALA A 42 -41.00 10.70 -15.84
N LYS A 43 -40.03 11.04 -16.70
CA LYS A 43 -39.83 10.41 -18.02
C LYS A 43 -39.25 9.00 -17.95
N ASN A 44 -39.04 8.47 -16.75
CA ASN A 44 -38.52 7.12 -16.53
C ASN A 44 -37.18 6.85 -17.23
N ILE A 45 -36.36 7.89 -17.45
CA ILE A 45 -35.02 7.74 -18.02
C ILE A 45 -34.13 6.91 -17.07
N PHE A 46 -34.45 6.94 -15.77
CA PHE A 46 -33.84 6.12 -14.72
C PHE A 46 -34.59 4.82 -14.40
N LYS A 47 -35.64 4.44 -15.15
CA LYS A 47 -36.11 3.05 -15.03
C LYS A 47 -34.91 2.19 -15.42
N SER A 48 -34.48 1.34 -14.49
CA SER A 48 -33.46 0.30 -14.66
C SER A 48 -33.88 -0.78 -15.66
N THR A 49 -34.63 -0.41 -16.70
CA THR A 49 -34.92 -1.25 -17.84
C THR A 49 -33.62 -1.51 -18.55
N ARG A 50 -33.09 -2.68 -18.24
CA ARG A 50 -31.77 -3.23 -18.54
C ARG A 50 -30.69 -2.72 -17.57
N ALA A 51 -30.55 -3.46 -16.46
CA ALA A 51 -29.23 -4.03 -16.20
C ALA A 51 -28.70 -4.49 -17.57
N PRO A 52 -27.55 -3.99 -18.07
CA PRO A 52 -27.04 -4.43 -19.35
C PRO A 52 -27.13 -5.94 -19.31
N ALA A 53 -27.85 -6.53 -20.26
CA ALA A 53 -27.94 -7.96 -20.38
C ALA A 53 -26.50 -8.45 -20.30
N ALA A 54 -26.15 -9.08 -19.18
CA ALA A 54 -24.85 -9.65 -18.91
C ALA A 54 -24.73 -10.93 -19.74
N THR A 55 -24.95 -10.82 -21.05
CA THR A 55 -24.81 -11.90 -22.02
C THR A 55 -23.34 -12.07 -22.41
N PHE A 56 -22.43 -11.20 -21.93
CA PHE A 56 -20.98 -11.35 -22.13
C PHE A 56 -20.13 -11.29 -20.84
N LEU A 57 -20.71 -11.07 -19.67
CA LEU A 57 -19.99 -11.12 -18.37
C LEU A 57 -20.45 -12.26 -17.45
N GLY A 58 -21.52 -12.98 -17.81
CA GLY A 58 -21.99 -14.16 -17.07
C GLY A 58 -21.01 -15.35 -17.00
N PRO A 59 -20.17 -15.66 -18.01
CA PRO A 59 -19.25 -16.79 -17.92
C PRO A 59 -18.11 -16.51 -16.95
N LEU A 60 -17.63 -15.26 -16.89
CA LEU A 60 -16.39 -14.94 -16.18
C LEU A 60 -16.60 -14.87 -14.67
N GLU A 61 -17.75 -14.35 -14.23
CA GLU A 61 -18.10 -14.32 -12.81
C GLU A 61 -18.45 -15.72 -12.29
N LYS A 62 -19.18 -16.53 -13.08
CA LYS A 62 -19.43 -17.94 -12.76
C LYS A 62 -18.14 -18.77 -12.79
N GLN A 63 -17.24 -18.51 -13.73
CA GLN A 63 -15.93 -19.15 -13.79
C GLN A 63 -15.07 -18.74 -12.59
N GLN A 64 -15.09 -17.46 -12.20
CA GLN A 64 -14.38 -16.98 -11.01
C GLN A 64 -14.96 -17.60 -9.73
N GLN A 65 -16.28 -17.70 -9.61
CA GLN A 65 -16.94 -18.31 -8.47
C GLN A 65 -16.70 -19.83 -8.41
N GLN A 66 -16.68 -20.52 -9.56
CA GLN A 66 -16.34 -21.93 -9.67
C GLN A 66 -14.87 -22.19 -9.34
N GLN A 67 -13.96 -21.30 -9.77
CA GLN A 67 -12.54 -21.38 -9.44
C GLN A 67 -12.30 -21.15 -7.94
N GLN A 68 -13.06 -20.25 -7.31
CA GLN A 68 -13.04 -20.06 -5.86
C GLN A 68 -13.55 -21.28 -5.09
N GLN A 69 -14.63 -21.92 -5.56
CA GLN A 69 -15.13 -23.17 -4.94
C GLN A 69 -14.12 -24.31 -5.07
N GLN A 70 -13.43 -24.45 -6.21
CA GLN A 70 -12.40 -25.47 -6.37
C GLN A 70 -11.21 -25.25 -5.42
N GLN A 71 -10.78 -24.00 -5.21
CA GLN A 71 -9.74 -23.70 -4.23
C GLN A 71 -10.17 -24.05 -2.79
N GLN A 72 -11.41 -23.78 -2.41
CA GLN A 72 -11.92 -24.17 -1.09
C GLN A 72 -11.98 -25.69 -0.92
N GLN A 73 -12.40 -26.44 -1.95
CA GLN A 73 -12.41 -27.90 -1.88
C GLN A 73 -11.01 -28.50 -1.76
N GLN A 74 -10.02 -27.95 -2.47
CA GLN A 74 -8.63 -28.40 -2.33
C GLN A 74 -8.08 -28.16 -0.91
N GLN A 75 -8.47 -27.06 -0.25
CA GLN A 75 -8.10 -26.81 1.15
C GLN A 75 -8.79 -27.78 2.12
N GLN A 76 -10.04 -28.19 1.84
CA GLN A 76 -10.77 -29.16 2.66
C GLN A 76 -10.26 -30.60 2.50
N GLN A 77 -9.55 -30.90 1.40
CA GLN A 77 -8.92 -32.21 1.19
C GLN A 77 -7.53 -32.32 1.82
N ALA A 78 -7.02 -31.27 2.48
CA ALA A 78 -5.79 -31.40 3.24
C ALA A 78 -6.00 -32.43 4.35
N ASP A 79 -5.17 -33.47 4.34
CA ASP A 79 -5.25 -34.56 5.32
C ASP A 79 -5.25 -33.98 6.74
N PRO A 80 -6.24 -34.33 7.59
CA PRO A 80 -6.38 -33.75 8.92
C PRO A 80 -5.15 -34.00 9.81
N SER A 81 -4.37 -35.05 9.54
CA SER A 81 -3.12 -35.33 10.25
C SER A 81 -2.02 -34.32 9.90
N VAL A 82 -1.96 -33.87 8.63
CA VAL A 82 -1.01 -32.85 8.18
C VAL A 82 -1.34 -31.49 8.79
N LEU A 83 -2.63 -31.14 8.86
CA LEU A 83 -3.08 -29.91 9.53
C LEU A 83 -2.73 -29.92 11.02
N ALA A 84 -2.99 -31.03 11.73
CA ALA A 84 -2.63 -31.16 13.13
C ALA A 84 -1.11 -31.05 13.36
N PHE A 85 -0.31 -31.61 12.45
CA PHE A 85 1.15 -31.48 12.50
C PHE A 85 1.61 -30.03 12.29
N LEU A 86 1.06 -29.32 11.29
CA LEU A 86 1.37 -27.92 11.03
C LEU A 86 0.99 -27.02 12.21
N GLU A 87 -0.17 -27.25 12.82
CA GLU A 87 -0.60 -26.51 14.00
C GLU A 87 0.34 -26.75 15.19
N LYS A 88 0.76 -27.99 15.43
CA LYS A 88 1.74 -28.35 16.47
C LYS A 88 3.10 -27.69 16.20
N ALA A 89 3.55 -27.68 14.94
CA ALA A 89 4.79 -27.04 14.55
C ALA A 89 4.75 -25.52 14.76
N ASN A 90 3.65 -24.86 14.36
CA ASN A 90 3.45 -23.42 14.56
C ASN A 90 3.39 -23.06 16.05
N LYS A 91 2.72 -23.88 16.86
CA LYS A 91 2.69 -23.70 18.32
C LYS A 91 4.08 -23.81 18.93
N ALA A 92 4.85 -24.84 18.55
CA ALA A 92 6.22 -25.02 19.02
C ALA A 92 7.13 -23.84 18.60
N ALA A 93 7.02 -23.39 17.35
CA ALA A 93 7.77 -22.25 16.84
C ALA A 93 7.43 -20.95 17.60
N SER A 94 6.14 -20.70 17.87
CA SER A 94 5.68 -19.56 18.66
C SER A 94 6.23 -19.59 20.09
N THR A 95 6.18 -20.74 20.76
CA THR A 95 6.77 -20.92 22.10
C THR A 95 8.28 -20.67 22.10
N ALA A 96 9.00 -21.17 21.10
CA ALA A 96 10.43 -20.94 20.97
C ALA A 96 10.75 -19.45 20.74
N ALA A 97 9.96 -18.75 19.93
CA ALA A 97 10.11 -17.31 19.71
C ALA A 97 9.87 -16.51 21.00
N GLN A 98 8.84 -16.85 21.78
CA GLN A 98 8.56 -16.23 23.07
C GLN A 98 9.71 -16.45 24.07
N ALA A 99 10.27 -17.66 24.14
CA ALA A 99 11.40 -17.96 25.00
C ALA A 99 12.65 -17.13 24.63
N ARG A 100 12.93 -16.99 23.33
CA ARG A 100 14.03 -16.12 22.84
C ARG A 100 13.81 -14.66 23.23
N ALA A 101 12.60 -14.13 23.06
CA ALA A 101 12.27 -12.76 23.45
C ALA A 101 12.43 -12.53 24.96
N ILE A 102 12.08 -13.51 25.80
CA ILE A 102 12.30 -13.44 27.26
C ILE A 102 13.79 -13.43 27.58
N MET A 103 14.58 -14.30 26.94
CA MET A 103 16.03 -14.36 27.12
C MET A 103 16.70 -13.04 26.72
N GLU A 104 16.29 -12.46 25.60
CA GLU A 104 16.81 -11.18 25.11
C GLU A 104 16.46 -10.03 26.06
N ARG A 105 15.22 -9.98 26.58
CA ARG A 105 14.83 -8.99 27.60
C ARG A 105 15.64 -9.14 28.89
N LYS A 106 15.89 -10.37 29.34
CA LYS A 106 16.75 -10.62 30.52
C LYS A 106 18.19 -10.20 30.27
N ALA A 107 18.75 -10.52 29.11
CA ALA A 107 20.10 -10.11 28.73
C ALA A 107 20.23 -8.58 28.67
N ALA A 108 19.24 -7.89 28.09
CA ALA A 108 19.20 -6.43 28.07
C ALA A 108 19.08 -5.81 29.47
N ALA A 109 18.31 -6.43 30.36
CA ALA A 109 18.20 -5.98 31.76
C ALA A 109 19.53 -6.18 32.52
N ALA A 110 20.20 -7.32 32.34
CA ALA A 110 21.51 -7.58 32.95
C ALA A 110 22.58 -6.61 32.43
N ALA A 111 22.59 -6.30 31.12
CA ALA A 111 23.48 -5.31 30.54
C ALA A 111 23.24 -3.91 31.13
N ARG A 112 21.99 -3.51 31.35
CA ARG A 112 21.65 -2.24 32.02
C ARG A 112 22.13 -2.19 33.47
N ALA A 113 21.99 -3.29 34.22
CA ALA A 113 22.47 -3.38 35.60
C ALA A 113 24.00 -3.26 35.70
N ALA A 114 24.74 -3.89 34.76
CA ALA A 114 26.19 -3.78 34.70
C ALA A 114 26.68 -2.33 34.42
N VAL A 115 25.94 -1.56 33.62
CA VAL A 115 26.26 -0.14 33.35
C VAL A 115 26.01 0.75 34.56
N SER A 116 25.03 0.44 35.42
CA SER A 116 24.79 1.22 36.64
C SER A 116 25.85 1.00 37.73
N ASP A 117 26.37 -0.21 37.88
CA ASP A 117 27.40 -0.51 38.90
C ASP A 117 28.79 0.04 38.50
N GLY A 118 29.07 0.21 37.20
CA GLY A 118 30.32 0.81 36.71
C GLY A 118 30.45 2.33 36.92
N ARG A 119 29.39 3.03 37.35
CA ARG A 119 29.36 4.51 37.42
C ARG A 119 29.88 5.10 38.74
N ALA A 120 30.21 4.27 39.73
CA ALA A 120 30.71 4.74 41.04
C ALA A 120 32.25 4.90 41.12
N ALA A 121 33.02 4.51 40.10
CA ALA A 121 34.49 4.44 40.19
C ALA A 121 35.28 5.48 39.36
N TYR A 122 34.64 6.42 38.66
CA TYR A 122 35.37 7.45 37.88
C TYR A 122 34.78 8.85 38.03
N SER A 123 34.95 9.44 39.22
CA SER A 123 34.82 10.88 39.46
C SER A 123 36.16 11.58 39.14
N GLY A 124 36.52 11.68 37.86
CA GLY A 124 37.72 12.44 37.50
C GLY A 124 38.10 12.38 36.02
N GLY A 125 37.42 13.13 35.16
CA GLY A 125 37.90 13.30 33.79
C GLY A 125 36.90 13.95 32.86
N ARG A 126 36.88 15.27 32.87
CA ARG A 126 36.21 16.10 31.87
C ARG A 126 37.09 16.09 30.61
N SER A 127 36.64 15.44 29.55
CA SER A 127 37.18 15.68 28.21
C SER A 127 36.05 15.65 27.20
N GLN A 128 35.71 16.84 26.72
CA GLN A 128 34.97 17.06 25.49
C GLN A 128 35.70 16.35 24.35
N GLY A 129 34.99 15.50 23.62
CA GLY A 129 35.46 14.80 22.44
C GLY A 129 34.34 14.70 21.44
N THR A 130 33.93 15.84 20.88
CA THR A 130 33.11 15.92 19.69
C THR A 130 33.95 15.51 18.49
N THR A 131 33.93 14.23 18.14
CA THR A 131 34.33 13.76 16.81
C THR A 131 33.37 12.67 16.37
N SER A 132 32.35 13.12 15.66
CA SER A 132 31.81 12.52 14.44
C SER A 132 32.58 11.30 13.93
N THR A 133 32.11 10.10 14.27
CA THR A 133 32.36 8.90 13.46
C THR A 133 31.03 8.20 13.23
N SER A 134 30.30 8.73 12.24
CA SER A 134 29.33 8.01 11.43
C SER A 134 30.03 6.85 10.71
N ALA A 135 30.30 5.76 11.42
CA ALA A 135 30.96 4.58 10.86
C ALA A 135 30.45 3.31 11.56
N TYR A 136 29.16 3.00 11.38
CA TYR A 136 28.69 1.60 11.42
C TYR A 136 27.33 1.45 10.70
N GLN A 137 27.26 1.97 9.48
CA GLN A 137 26.24 1.55 8.50
C GLN A 137 26.93 1.20 7.20
N SER A 138 27.62 0.07 7.22
CA SER A 138 28.03 -0.62 6.00
C SER A 138 27.90 -2.12 6.22
N ALA A 139 27.47 -2.80 5.15
CA ALA A 139 27.45 -4.24 4.96
C ALA A 139 26.22 -5.02 5.48
N VAL A 140 25.04 -4.68 4.95
CA VAL A 140 24.08 -5.72 4.53
C VAL A 140 23.39 -5.28 3.22
N SER A 141 24.04 -5.61 2.10
CA SER A 141 23.45 -6.05 0.83
C SER A 141 22.08 -5.45 0.41
N SER A 142 22.05 -4.18 0.00
CA SER A 142 21.01 -3.59 -0.88
C SER A 142 21.50 -2.34 -1.63
N GLN A 143 22.82 -2.12 -1.71
CA GLN A 143 23.39 -0.90 -2.29
C GLN A 143 23.41 -0.93 -3.82
N ASP A 144 23.15 -2.10 -4.42
CA ASP A 144 23.09 -2.30 -5.87
C ASP A 144 21.84 -1.71 -6.53
N ASP A 145 20.82 -1.31 -5.76
CA ASP A 145 19.55 -0.80 -6.30
C ASP A 145 19.42 0.73 -6.30
N ARG A 146 20.53 1.48 -6.10
CA ARG A 146 20.50 2.95 -6.01
C ARG A 146 21.62 3.63 -6.79
N TRP A 147 21.32 4.77 -7.42
CA TRP A 147 22.30 5.63 -8.10
C TRP A 147 22.32 7.04 -7.52
N ASN A 148 23.49 7.67 -7.50
CA ASN A 148 23.68 9.03 -6.99
C ASN A 148 23.70 10.05 -8.14
N CYS A 149 22.92 11.11 -8.01
CA CYS A 149 22.82 12.14 -9.04
C CYS A 149 24.06 13.04 -9.06
N GLN A 150 24.75 13.08 -10.21
CA GLN A 150 25.92 13.93 -10.45
C GLN A 150 25.62 15.43 -10.45
N GLY A 151 24.33 15.84 -10.49
CA GLY A 151 23.94 17.25 -10.45
C GLY A 151 23.69 17.80 -9.05
N CYS A 152 23.02 17.03 -8.19
CA CYS A 152 22.56 17.52 -6.88
C CYS A 152 22.96 16.62 -5.70
N GLY A 153 23.72 15.56 -5.93
CA GLY A 153 24.15 14.60 -4.89
C GLY A 153 23.04 13.74 -4.30
N GLY A 154 21.82 13.76 -4.85
CA GLY A 154 20.69 12.99 -4.33
C GLY A 154 20.74 11.52 -4.73
N THR A 155 20.46 10.62 -3.80
CA THR A 155 20.32 9.17 -4.06
C THR A 155 18.95 8.86 -4.65
N ASN A 156 18.92 8.04 -5.71
CA ASN A 156 17.73 7.63 -6.45
C ASN A 156 17.67 6.10 -6.56
N TYR A 157 16.49 5.55 -6.91
CA TYR A 157 16.32 4.13 -7.19
C TYR A 157 16.83 3.77 -8.60
N ILE A 158 17.39 2.57 -8.79
CA ILE A 158 18.02 2.11 -10.05
C ILE A 158 17.07 2.12 -11.26
N TRP A 159 15.79 1.82 -11.04
CA TRP A 159 14.76 1.83 -12.09
C TRP A 159 14.33 3.23 -12.53
N ARG A 160 14.79 4.29 -11.86
CA ARG A 160 14.46 5.67 -12.26
C ARG A 160 15.41 6.16 -13.34
N GLU A 161 14.84 6.58 -14.45
CA GLU A 161 15.56 7.21 -15.56
C GLU A 161 15.98 8.65 -15.25
N PHE A 162 15.28 9.34 -14.34
CA PHE A 162 15.53 10.73 -13.98
C PHE A 162 15.66 10.94 -12.47
N CYS A 163 16.52 11.87 -12.06
CA CYS A 163 16.66 12.27 -10.67
C CYS A 163 15.34 12.83 -10.11
N SER A 164 14.93 12.35 -8.95
CA SER A 164 13.73 12.80 -8.23
C SER A 164 13.77 14.30 -7.86
N ARG A 165 14.98 14.86 -7.70
CA ARG A 165 15.19 16.22 -7.20
C ARG A 165 15.45 17.24 -8.31
N CYS A 166 16.40 16.96 -9.21
CA CYS A 166 16.82 17.90 -10.27
C CYS A 166 16.46 17.46 -11.69
N ARG A 167 15.76 16.33 -11.85
CA ARG A 167 15.31 15.79 -13.16
C ARG A 167 16.41 15.50 -14.19
N ARG A 168 17.69 15.47 -13.80
CA ARG A 168 18.78 15.03 -14.70
C ARG A 168 18.69 13.53 -15.01
N PRO A 169 19.12 13.10 -16.21
CA PRO A 169 19.11 11.70 -16.61
C PRO A 169 20.08 10.86 -15.76
N ASN A 170 19.73 9.60 -15.57
CA ASN A 170 20.58 8.60 -14.94
C ASN A 170 21.80 8.31 -15.86
N PRO A 171 23.05 8.43 -15.37
CA PRO A 171 24.24 8.17 -16.18
C PRO A 171 24.42 6.68 -16.55
N SER A 172 23.81 5.75 -15.81
CA SER A 172 23.81 4.32 -16.12
C SER A 172 22.39 3.75 -15.97
N PRO A 173 21.50 3.97 -16.96
CA PRO A 173 20.21 3.33 -16.94
C PRO A 173 20.43 1.80 -16.94
N PRO A 174 19.64 1.03 -16.17
CA PRO A 174 19.72 -0.43 -16.25
C PRO A 174 19.45 -0.86 -17.70
N PRO A 175 20.11 -1.92 -18.19
CA PRO A 175 19.84 -2.45 -19.52
C PRO A 175 18.33 -2.69 -19.60
N ALA A 176 17.66 -2.06 -20.57
CA ALA A 176 16.22 -2.10 -20.72
C ALA A 176 15.80 -3.57 -20.64
N LEU A 177 15.23 -3.98 -19.50
CA LEU A 177 14.73 -5.32 -19.32
C LEU A 177 13.59 -5.42 -20.32
N GLY A 178 13.89 -6.05 -21.46
CA GLY A 178 12.99 -6.21 -22.56
C GLY A 178 11.77 -6.97 -22.07
N PHE A 179 10.75 -6.24 -21.65
CA PHE A 179 9.40 -6.75 -21.53
C PHE A 179 8.96 -7.09 -22.95
N ASN A 180 9.35 -8.29 -23.39
CA ASN A 180 8.78 -8.92 -24.57
C ASN A 180 7.27 -9.00 -24.33
N LYS A 181 6.55 -8.00 -24.85
CA LYS A 181 5.11 -8.09 -25.06
C LYS A 181 4.92 -9.25 -26.02
N LYS A 182 4.57 -10.42 -25.48
CA LYS A 182 3.97 -11.48 -26.30
C LYS A 182 2.70 -10.88 -26.87
N VAL A 183 2.74 -10.60 -28.17
CA VAL A 183 1.59 -10.29 -29.02
C VAL A 183 0.78 -11.56 -29.20
#